data_AF-A0A0Q7DUF3-F1
#
_entry.id   AF-A0A0Q7DUF3-F1
#
_cell.length_a   1.000
_cell.length_b   1.000
_cell.length_c   1.000
_cell.angle_alpha   90.00
_cell.angle_beta   90.00
_cell.angle_gamma   90.00
#
_symmetry.space_group_name_H-M   'P 1'
#
loop_
_entity.id
_entity.type
_entity.pdbx_description
1 polymer ?
#
loop_
_entity_poly.entity_id
_entity_poly.type
_entity_poly.pdbx_seq_one_letter_code
_entity_poly.pdbx_strand_id
1 'polypeptide(L)'
;MSPEITQRKLARTRVAPHLSDLKKWQSEALRLSPLHSSRHQPAEALLEGERQLEALRKEIEMARQALILEMDDIRDAPAVVHYLAALDSLLKRYPPNTRAALPTR
;
A
#
# COMPACT_ATOMS: atom_id res chain seq x y z
N MET A 1 -35.61 1.63 6.44
CA MET A 1 -34.15 1.94 6.39
C MET A 1 -33.71 1.77 4.94
N SER A 2 -33.04 2.77 4.33
CA SER A 2 -32.66 2.69 2.91
C SER A 2 -31.56 1.64 2.69
N PRO A 3 -31.66 0.80 1.64
CA PRO A 3 -30.63 -0.21 1.31
C PRO A 3 -29.22 0.40 1.15
N GLU A 4 -29.12 1.64 0.66
CA GLU A 4 -27.85 2.36 0.52
C GLU A 4 -27.16 2.63 1.88
N ILE A 5 -27.96 2.94 2.91
CA ILE A 5 -27.44 3.20 4.27
C ILE A 5 -26.90 1.89 4.87
N THR A 6 -27.58 0.78 4.63
CA THR A 6 -27.17 -0.55 5.09
C THR A 6 -25.87 -0.98 4.43
N GLN A 7 -25.75 -0.85 3.10
CA GLN A 7 -24.51 -1.16 2.37
C GLN A 7 -23.34 -0.29 2.84
N ARG A 8 -23.57 1.01 3.05
CA ARG A 8 -22.53 1.93 3.55
C ARG A 8 -22.03 1.53 4.94
N LYS A 9 -22.93 1.12 5.85
CA LYS A 9 -22.55 0.65 7.18
C LYS A 9 -21.76 -0.66 7.08
N LEU A 10 -22.25 -1.62 6.30
CA LEU A 10 -21.57 -2.89 6.06
C LEU A 10 -20.15 -2.70 5.55
N ALA A 11 -19.96 -1.87 4.52
CA ALA A 11 -18.66 -1.58 3.95
C ALA A 11 -17.69 -0.96 4.97
N ARG A 12 -18.17 -0.02 5.79
CA ARG A 12 -17.34 0.57 6.86
C ARG A 12 -16.94 -0.45 7.91
N THR A 13 -17.85 -1.32 8.32
CA THR A 13 -17.57 -2.39 9.29
C THR A 13 -16.56 -3.39 8.75
N ARG A 14 -16.67 -3.76 7.47
CA ARG A 14 -15.74 -4.72 6.84
C ARG A 14 -14.37 -4.12 6.54
N VAL A 15 -14.29 -2.83 6.19
CA VAL A 15 -13.01 -2.14 5.96
C VAL A 15 -12.28 -1.79 7.27
N ALA A 16 -13.01 -1.57 8.37
CA ALA A 16 -12.44 -1.09 9.63
C ALA A 16 -11.21 -1.88 10.15
N PRO A 17 -11.18 -3.23 10.11
CA PRO A 17 -10.03 -4.01 10.54
C PRO A 17 -8.74 -3.71 9.74
N HIS A 18 -8.87 -3.32 8.48
CA HIS A 18 -7.71 -3.08 7.59
C HIS A 18 -7.14 -1.65 7.70
N LEU A 19 -7.80 -0.76 8.44
CA LEU A 19 -7.36 0.63 8.60
C LEU A 19 -6.07 0.74 9.43
N SER A 20 -5.82 -0.18 10.36
CA SER A 20 -4.57 -0.22 11.11
C SER A 20 -3.38 -0.49 10.20
N ASP A 21 -3.53 -1.39 9.25
CA ASP A 21 -2.47 -1.79 8.32
C ASP A 21 -2.09 -0.64 7.41
N LEU A 22 -3.09 0.12 6.93
CA LEU A 22 -2.84 1.33 6.14
C LEU A 22 -1.99 2.35 6.90
N LYS A 23 -2.27 2.57 8.19
CA LYS A 23 -1.47 3.49 9.03
C LYS A 23 -0.06 2.96 9.28
N LYS A 24 0.06 1.65 9.52
CA LYS A 24 1.35 0.97 9.67
C LYS A 24 2.20 1.17 8.43
N TRP A 25 1.67 0.85 7.25
CA TRP A 25 2.38 0.99 5.98
C TRP A 25 2.73 2.44 5.65
N GLN A 26 1.83 3.41 5.92
CA GLN A 26 2.16 4.83 5.80
C GLN A 26 3.36 5.22 6.66
N SER A 27 3.42 4.72 7.90
CA SER A 27 4.50 5.03 8.85
C SER A 27 5.81 4.36 8.45
N GLU A 28 5.78 3.09 8.04
CA GLU A 28 6.93 2.36 7.54
C GLU A 28 7.49 2.99 6.27
N ALA A 29 6.62 3.39 5.34
CA ALA A 29 7.06 4.04 4.11
C ALA A 29 7.67 5.43 4.37
N LEU A 30 7.14 6.19 5.33
CA LEU A 30 7.76 7.44 5.79
C LEU A 30 9.10 7.20 6.47
N ARG A 31 9.27 6.12 7.24
CA ARG A 31 10.56 5.76 7.87
C ARG A 31 11.63 5.38 6.85
N LEU A 32 11.23 4.72 5.76
CA LEU A 32 12.14 4.25 4.72
C LEU A 32 12.50 5.34 3.69
N SER A 33 11.67 6.38 3.54
CA SER A 33 11.89 7.46 2.56
C SER A 33 13.20 8.25 2.78
N PRO A 34 13.62 8.62 4.01
CA PRO A 34 14.88 9.36 4.25
C PRO A 34 16.13 8.56 3.95
N LEU A 35 16.08 7.22 4.03
CA LEU A 35 17.21 6.35 3.70
C LEU A 35 17.63 6.51 2.23
N HIS A 36 16.70 6.89 1.35
CA HIS A 36 16.94 7.03 -0.09
C HIS A 36 17.42 8.42 -0.50
N SER A 37 17.24 9.44 0.35
CA SER A 37 17.61 10.83 0.05
C SER A 37 18.95 11.24 0.66
N SER A 38 19.55 10.40 1.50
CA SER A 38 20.79 10.74 2.20
C SER A 38 22.01 10.36 1.37
N ARG A 39 22.69 11.39 0.85
CA ARG A 39 23.91 11.28 0.03
C ARG A 39 25.12 10.66 0.76
N HIS A 40 25.01 10.50 2.07
CA HIS A 40 26.09 10.01 2.94
C HIS A 40 25.89 8.56 3.41
N GLN A 41 24.86 7.86 2.93
CA GLN A 41 24.68 6.45 3.30
C GLN A 41 25.64 5.54 2.53
N PRO A 42 26.20 4.52 3.20
CA PRO A 42 26.97 3.49 2.51
C PRO A 42 26.06 2.76 1.51
N ALA A 43 26.65 2.30 0.40
CA ALA A 43 25.90 1.64 -0.68
C ALA A 43 25.06 0.44 -0.17
N GLU A 44 25.56 -0.28 0.84
CA GLU A 44 24.84 -1.39 1.48
C GLU A 44 23.57 -0.93 2.20
N ALA A 45 23.58 0.21 2.88
CA ALA A 45 22.40 0.75 3.56
C ALA A 45 21.33 1.22 2.56
N LEU A 46 21.75 1.74 1.40
CA LEU A 46 20.84 2.07 0.31
C LEU A 46 20.18 0.81 -0.27
N LEU A 47 20.96 -0.22 -0.58
CA LEU A 47 20.45 -1.49 -1.10
C LEU A 47 19.48 -2.18 -0.12
N GLU A 48 19.78 -2.14 1.18
CA GLU A 48 18.90 -2.69 2.21
C GLU A 48 17.60 -1.88 2.35
N GLY A 49 17.70 -0.55 2.29
CA GLY A 49 16.52 0.33 2.24
C GLY A 49 15.62 0.04 1.02
N GLU A 50 16.22 -0.19 -0.14
CA GLU A 50 15.51 -0.55 -1.37
C GLU A 50 14.81 -1.91 -1.24
N ARG A 51 15.47 -2.92 -0.66
CA ARG A 51 14.86 -4.23 -0.39
C ARG A 51 13.68 -4.13 0.57
N GLN A 52 13.79 -3.32 1.61
CA GLN A 52 12.72 -3.11 2.58
C GLN A 52 11.51 -2.40 1.94
N LEU A 53 11.74 -1.41 1.07
CA LEU A 53 10.67 -0.79 0.30
C LEU A 53 10.00 -1.75 -0.69
N GLU A 54 10.80 -2.56 -1.38
CA GLU A 54 10.31 -3.59 -2.31
C GLU A 54 9.43 -4.62 -1.58
N ALA A 55 9.84 -5.06 -0.38
CA ALA A 55 9.06 -5.96 0.46
C ALA A 55 7.75 -5.31 0.93
N LEU A 56 7.82 -4.08 1.44
CA LEU A 56 6.63 -3.31 1.84
C LEU A 56 5.65 -3.13 0.67
N ARG A 57 6.16 -2.86 -0.54
CA ARG A 57 5.32 -2.74 -1.73
C ARG A 57 4.58 -4.04 -2.04
N LYS A 58 5.27 -5.18 -2.00
CA LYS A 58 4.66 -6.49 -2.21
C LYS A 58 3.58 -6.80 -1.18
N GLU A 59 3.81 -6.46 0.10
CA GLU A 59 2.79 -6.59 1.14
C GLU A 59 1.53 -5.77 0.81
N ILE A 60 1.70 -4.51 0.41
CA ILE A 60 0.59 -3.63 0.03
C ILE A 60 -0.13 -4.15 -1.22
N GLU A 61 0.59 -4.64 -2.23
CA GLU A 61 0.01 -5.23 -3.45
C GLU A 61 -0.80 -6.48 -3.13
N MET A 62 -0.28 -7.37 -2.28
CA MET A 62 -0.98 -8.57 -1.84
C MET A 62 -2.24 -8.22 -1.04
N ALA A 63 -2.14 -7.27 -0.10
CA ALA A 63 -3.29 -6.82 0.68
C ALA A 63 -4.37 -6.18 -0.21
N ARG A 64 -3.96 -5.41 -1.21
CA ARG A 64 -4.87 -4.82 -2.20
C ARG A 64 -5.61 -5.91 -2.98
N GLN A 65 -4.90 -6.94 -3.46
CA GLN A 65 -5.53 -8.05 -4.19
C GLN A 65 -6.47 -8.85 -3.29
N ALA A 66 -6.06 -9.14 -2.05
CA ALA A 66 -6.89 -9.83 -1.08
C ALA A 66 -8.18 -9.06 -0.78
N LEU A 67 -8.09 -7.74 -0.58
CA LEU A 67 -9.25 -6.90 -0.31
C LEU A 67 -10.23 -6.85 -1.49
N ILE A 68 -9.72 -6.80 -2.73
CA ILE A 68 -10.57 -6.84 -3.93
C ILE A 68 -11.37 -8.14 -3.97
N LEU A 69 -10.73 -9.27 -3.66
CA LEU A 69 -11.41 -10.57 -3.62
C LEU A 69 -12.39 -10.68 -2.46
N GLU A 70 -12.03 -10.18 -1.28
CA GLU A 70 -12.86 -10.25 -0.08
C GLU A 70 -14.11 -9.36 -0.17
N MET A 71 -13.98 -8.19 -0.81
CA MET A 71 -15.02 -7.14 -0.87
C MET A 71 -15.67 -7.03 -2.26
N ASP A 72 -15.56 -8.04 -3.12
CA ASP A 72 -16.08 -7.97 -4.49
C ASP A 72 -17.58 -7.64 -4.53
N ASP A 73 -18.35 -8.15 -3.55
CA ASP A 73 -19.79 -7.92 -3.39
C ASP A 73 -20.18 -6.47 -3.08
N ILE A 74 -19.25 -5.70 -2.52
CA ILE A 74 -19.44 -4.30 -2.11
C ILE A 74 -18.33 -3.38 -2.64
N ARG A 75 -17.70 -3.76 -3.75
CA ARG A 75 -16.50 -3.12 -4.28
C ARG A 75 -16.69 -1.63 -4.58
N ASP A 76 -17.87 -1.26 -5.06
CA ASP A 76 -18.22 0.12 -5.41
C ASP A 76 -18.66 0.96 -4.21
N ALA A 77 -18.75 0.36 -3.01
CA ALA A 77 -19.09 1.10 -1.81
C ALA A 77 -17.98 2.11 -1.49
N PRO A 78 -18.33 3.37 -1.12
CA PRO A 78 -17.34 4.43 -0.93
C PRO A 78 -16.19 4.07 0.02
N ALA A 79 -16.47 3.32 1.10
CA ALA A 79 -15.42 2.92 2.05
C ALA A 79 -14.36 2.01 1.42
N VAL A 80 -14.77 1.06 0.57
CA VAL A 80 -13.87 0.14 -0.13
C VAL A 80 -13.07 0.90 -1.19
N VAL A 81 -13.75 1.73 -1.99
CA VAL A 81 -13.12 2.57 -3.02
C VAL A 81 -12.08 3.51 -2.41
N HIS A 82 -12.41 4.21 -1.32
CA HIS A 82 -11.46 5.10 -0.65
C HIS A 82 -10.25 4.36 -0.08
N TYR A 83 -10.45 3.18 0.49
CA TYR A 83 -9.37 2.38 1.02
C TYR A 83 -8.45 1.86 -0.11
N LEU A 84 -9.01 1.32 -1.18
CA LEU A 84 -8.24 0.91 -2.37
C LEU A 84 -7.45 2.07 -2.98
N ALA A 85 -8.07 3.26 -3.08
CA ALA A 85 -7.39 4.46 -3.55
C ALA A 85 -6.24 4.89 -2.64
N ALA A 86 -6.36 4.68 -1.32
CA ALA A 86 -5.27 4.95 -0.38
C ALA A 86 -4.10 3.97 -0.57
N LEU A 87 -4.38 2.67 -0.80
CA LEU A 87 -3.35 1.70 -1.14
C LEU A 87 -2.67 2.03 -2.48
N ASP A 88 -3.46 2.37 -3.50
CA ASP A 88 -2.94 2.78 -4.82
C ASP A 88 -2.05 4.03 -4.71
N SER A 89 -2.41 4.97 -3.83
CA SER A 89 -1.60 6.17 -3.58
C SER A 89 -0.25 5.82 -2.92
N LEU A 90 -0.22 4.84 -2.01
CA LEU A 90 1.03 4.32 -1.46
C LEU A 90 1.88 3.66 -2.53
N LEU A 91 1.30 2.78 -3.35
CA LEU A 91 2.02 2.10 -4.43
C LEU A 91 2.59 3.09 -5.46
N LYS A 92 1.85 4.15 -5.81
CA LYS A 92 2.32 5.21 -6.72
C LYS A 92 3.46 6.02 -6.13
N ARG A 93 3.45 6.26 -4.82
CA ARG A 93 4.50 7.04 -4.13
C ARG A 93 5.83 6.28 -4.09
N TYR A 94 5.79 4.95 -4.12
CA TYR A 94 6.97 4.08 -4.05
C TYR A 94 6.99 3.12 -5.25
N PRO A 95 7.25 3.65 -6.46
CA PRO A 95 7.29 2.82 -7.66
C PRO A 95 8.42 1.78 -7.57
N PRO A 96 8.29 0.65 -8.28
CA PRO A 96 9.38 -0.32 -8.38
C PRO A 96 10.67 0.33 -8.85
N ASN A 97 11.79 -0.05 -8.23
CA ASN A 97 13.10 0.41 -8.66
C ASN A 97 13.46 -0.25 -9.99
N THR A 98 13.16 0.41 -11.10
CA THR A 98 13.42 -0.10 -12.46
C THR A 98 14.92 -0.24 -12.78
N ARG A 99 15.81 0.24 -11.90
CA ARG A 99 17.28 0.13 -12.10
C ARG A 99 17.81 -1.30 -12.04
N ALA A 100 17.10 -2.23 -11.38
CA ALA A 100 17.51 -3.63 -11.34
C ALA A 100 17.32 -4.38 -12.69
N ALA A 101 16.68 -3.76 -13.69
CA ALA A 101 16.33 -4.40 -14.96
C ALA A 101 17.20 -3.96 -16.16
N LEU A 102 18.31 -3.24 -15.94
CA LEU A 102 19.28 -2.99 -17.00
C LEU A 102 20.26 -4.16 -17.08
N PRO A 103 20.22 -5.01 -18.13
CA PRO A 103 21.30 -5.94 -18.38
C PRO A 103 22.55 -5.11 -18.67
N THR A 104 23.59 -5.26 -17.83
CA THR A 104 24.95 -4.84 -18.17
C THR A 104 25.32 -5.51 -19.49
N ARG A 105 25.39 -4.73 -20.57
CA ARG A 105 25.99 -5.12 -21.84
C ARG A 105 27.42 -4.64 -21.88
#